data_AF-A0A920HNS9-F1
#
_entry.id   AF-A0A920HNS9-F1
#
_cell.length_a   1.000
_cell.length_b   1.000
_cell.length_c   1.000
_cell.angle_alpha   90.00
_cell.angle_beta   90.00
_cell.angle_gamma   90.00
#
_symmetry.space_group_name_H-M   'P 1'
#
loop_
_entity.id
_entity.type
_entity.pdbx_description
1 polymer ?
#
loop_
_entity_poly.entity_id
_entity_poly.type
_entity_poly.pdbx_seq_one_letter_code
_entity_poly.pdbx_strand_id
1 'polypeptide(L)'
;MEEEPVINAVNQIKDKFGGLHIAVKLCWTGYPGRILGKEAPHPLDAFKFIVNLNLVGTFNVMRIAADSMDKNEPNEKGEKALL
;
A
#
# COMPACT_ATOMS: atom_id res chain seq x y z
N MET A 1 -8.75 -4.12 6.95
CA MET A 1 -7.54 -3.28 6.87
C MET A 1 -8.01 -1.84 6.94
N GLU A 2 -7.43 -1.05 7.83
CA GLU A 2 -7.88 0.31 8.06
C GLU A 2 -7.24 1.28 7.06
N GLU A 3 -8.03 2.22 6.54
CA GLU A 3 -7.58 3.21 5.55
C GLU A 3 -6.99 4.45 6.22
N GLU A 4 -7.54 4.79 7.39
CA GLU A 4 -7.26 5.99 8.16
C GLU A 4 -5.76 6.23 8.43
N PRO A 5 -4.94 5.22 8.77
CA PRO A 5 -3.51 5.45 8.97
C PRO A 5 -2.79 5.94 7.70
N VAL A 6 -3.19 5.44 6.52
CA VAL A 6 -2.59 5.83 5.24
C VAL A 6 -3.04 7.24 4.86
N ILE A 7 -4.33 7.55 5.03
CA ILE A 7 -4.88 8.89 4.78
C ILE A 7 -4.15 9.93 5.65
N ASN A 8 -4.00 9.65 6.94
CA ASN A 8 -3.32 10.53 7.86
C ASN A 8 -1.84 10.74 7.51
N ALA A 9 -1.14 9.69 7.10
CA ALA A 9 0.25 9.80 6.65
C ALA A 9 0.37 10.71 5.40
N VAL A 10 -0.53 10.55 4.43
CA VAL A 10 -0.56 11.39 3.21
C VAL A 10 -0.87 12.85 3.55
N ASN A 11 -1.86 13.10 4.42
CA ASN A 11 -2.18 14.46 4.85
C ASN A 11 -1.01 15.13 5.55
N GLN A 12 -0.32 14.44 6.46
CA GLN A 12 0.88 14.97 7.12
C GLN A 12 2.00 15.32 6.14
N ILE A 13 2.17 14.54 5.07
CA ILE A 13 3.16 14.82 4.02
C ILE A 13 2.78 16.11 3.27
N LYS A 14 1.51 16.25 2.89
CA LYS A 14 1.00 17.47 2.22
C LYS A 14 1.20 18.70 3.10
N ASP A 15 0.83 18.62 4.38
CA ASP A 15 0.91 19.75 5.31
C ASP A 15 2.36 20.19 5.55
N LYS A 16 3.31 19.23 5.58
CA LYS A 16 4.71 19.49 5.91
C LYS A 16 5.59 19.82 4.69
N PHE A 17 5.30 19.21 3.54
CA PHE A 17 6.17 19.26 2.36
C PHE A 17 5.47 19.82 1.11
N GLY A 18 4.18 20.15 1.18
CA GLY A 18 3.41 20.72 0.08
C GLY A 18 2.81 19.71 -0.90
N GLY A 19 3.33 18.48 -0.95
CA GLY A 19 2.81 17.44 -1.84
C GLY A 19 3.53 16.10 -1.69
N LEU A 20 2.88 15.04 -2.16
CA LEU A 20 3.45 13.69 -2.27
C LEU A 20 3.85 13.43 -3.72
N HIS A 21 5.11 13.14 -3.99
CA HIS A 21 5.60 12.91 -5.36
C HIS A 21 6.10 11.49 -5.63
N ILE A 22 6.38 10.69 -4.58
CA ILE A 22 6.84 9.30 -4.72
C ILE A 22 6.24 8.49 -3.57
N ALA A 23 5.72 7.29 -3.86
CA ALA A 23 5.24 6.34 -2.86
C ALA A 23 5.89 4.97 -3.07
N VAL A 24 6.57 4.45 -2.04
CA VAL A 24 7.23 3.14 -2.09
C VAL A 24 6.68 2.25 -0.98
N LYS A 25 5.98 1.18 -1.34
CA LYS A 25 5.45 0.19 -0.38
C LYS A 25 6.36 -1.02 -0.30
N LEU A 26 7.02 -1.20 0.83
CA LEU A 26 7.96 -2.31 1.09
C LEU A 26 7.49 -3.31 2.14
N CYS A 27 6.39 -3.02 2.85
CA CYS A 27 5.89 -3.92 3.89
C CYS A 27 5.40 -5.24 3.27
N TRP A 28 6.01 -6.35 3.61
CA TRP A 28 5.51 -7.68 3.24
C TRP A 28 5.86 -8.68 4.34
N THR A 29 5.09 -9.75 4.43
CA THR A 29 5.48 -10.94 5.20
C THR A 29 5.06 -12.20 4.48
N GLY A 30 5.57 -13.34 4.92
CA GLY A 30 5.30 -14.65 4.34
C GLY A 30 4.81 -15.63 5.38
N TYR A 31 3.98 -16.58 4.94
CA TYR A 31 3.62 -17.76 5.72
C TYR A 31 3.99 -18.99 4.89
N PRO A 32 5.18 -19.59 5.07
CA PRO A 32 5.63 -20.70 4.24
C PRO A 32 4.85 -21.97 4.58
N GLY A 33 4.34 -22.66 3.56
CA GLY A 33 3.62 -23.93 3.73
C GLY A 33 3.19 -24.55 2.42
N ARG A 34 3.00 -25.88 2.42
CA ARG A 34 2.37 -26.61 1.31
C ARG A 34 0.85 -26.50 1.44
N ILE A 35 0.13 -26.59 0.31
CA ILE A 35 -1.34 -26.64 0.29
C ILE A 35 -1.85 -27.83 1.15
N LEU A 36 -1.22 -28.99 1.01
CA LEU A 36 -1.41 -30.15 1.87
C LEU A 36 -0.11 -30.41 2.64
N GLY A 37 -0.11 -30.15 3.95
CA GLY A 37 0.98 -30.50 4.86
C GLY A 37 0.96 -31.97 5.25
N LYS A 38 1.94 -32.39 6.07
CA LYS A 38 1.98 -33.77 6.60
C LYS A 38 0.87 -34.01 7.63
N GLU A 39 0.59 -32.98 8.44
CA GLU A 39 -0.34 -33.04 9.57
C GLU A 39 -1.73 -32.50 9.21
N ALA A 40 -1.78 -31.42 8.42
CA ALA A 40 -3.03 -30.75 8.05
C ALA A 40 -2.90 -29.92 6.75
N PRO A 41 -4.01 -29.59 6.08
CA PRO A 41 -4.04 -28.58 5.03
C PRO A 41 -3.55 -27.21 5.50
N HIS A 42 -3.10 -26.38 4.56
CA HIS A 42 -2.67 -25.02 4.86
C HIS A 42 -3.78 -24.21 5.56
N PRO A 43 -3.49 -23.49 6.66
CA PRO A 43 -4.49 -22.68 7.33
C PRO A 43 -5.04 -21.59 6.41
N LEU A 44 -6.36 -21.54 6.24
CA LEU A 44 -7.01 -20.55 5.37
C LEU A 44 -6.83 -19.13 5.92
N ASP A 45 -6.84 -18.95 7.23
CA ASP A 45 -6.68 -17.63 7.86
C ASP A 45 -5.27 -17.07 7.66
N ALA A 46 -4.24 -17.93 7.66
CA ALA A 46 -2.88 -17.54 7.30
C ALA A 46 -2.81 -17.05 5.85
N PHE A 47 -3.43 -17.76 4.91
CA PHE A 47 -3.50 -17.31 3.51
C PHE A 47 -4.22 -15.97 3.37
N LYS A 48 -5.40 -15.81 3.99
CA LYS A 48 -6.18 -14.56 3.98
C LYS A 48 -5.38 -13.40 4.57
N PHE A 49 -4.67 -13.62 5.68
CA PHE A 49 -3.82 -12.61 6.28
C PHE A 49 -2.72 -12.14 5.33
N ILE A 50 -2.01 -13.07 4.68
CA ILE A 50 -0.96 -12.74 3.71
C ILE A 50 -1.53 -11.98 2.51
N VAL A 51 -2.69 -12.37 1.97
CA VAL A 51 -3.36 -11.63 0.89
C VAL A 51 -3.74 -10.22 1.34
N ASN A 52 -4.33 -10.08 2.52
CA ASN A 52 -4.71 -8.78 3.06
C ASN A 52 -3.49 -7.87 3.25
N LEU A 53 -2.38 -8.37 3.82
CA LEU A 53 -1.18 -7.56 4.06
C LEU A 53 -0.45 -7.21 2.75
N ASN A 54 -0.20 -8.21 1.91
CA ASN A 54 0.70 -8.04 0.77
C ASN A 54 0.00 -7.45 -0.46
N LEU A 55 -1.25 -7.84 -0.71
CA LEU A 55 -2.00 -7.37 -1.89
C LEU A 55 -2.90 -6.20 -1.54
N VAL A 56 -3.87 -6.42 -0.63
CA VAL A 56 -4.85 -5.38 -0.28
C VAL A 56 -4.14 -4.16 0.33
N GLY A 57 -3.13 -4.38 1.18
CA GLY A 57 -2.31 -3.29 1.75
C GLY A 57 -1.49 -2.52 0.72
N THR A 58 -0.93 -3.20 -0.28
CA THR A 58 -0.25 -2.48 -1.38
C THR A 58 -1.25 -1.63 -2.12
N PHE A 59 -2.38 -2.21 -2.54
CA PHE A 59 -3.41 -1.48 -3.27
C PHE A 59 -3.95 -0.28 -2.49
N ASN A 60 -4.17 -0.44 -1.19
CA ASN A 60 -4.64 0.62 -0.31
C ASN A 60 -3.66 1.82 -0.25
N VAL A 61 -2.36 1.56 -0.11
CA VAL A 61 -1.35 2.61 -0.15
C VAL A 61 -1.30 3.27 -1.52
N MET A 62 -1.25 2.48 -2.59
CA MET A 62 -1.10 2.99 -3.95
C MET A 62 -2.27 3.88 -4.39
N ARG A 63 -3.52 3.48 -4.10
CA ARG A 63 -4.69 4.27 -4.51
C ARG A 63 -4.76 5.63 -3.79
N ILE A 64 -4.42 5.69 -2.51
CA ILE A 64 -4.47 6.92 -1.71
C ILE A 64 -3.31 7.84 -2.10
N ALA A 65 -2.12 7.27 -2.31
CA ALA A 65 -0.97 8.02 -2.81
C ALA A 65 -1.26 8.61 -4.19
N ALA A 66 -1.78 7.82 -5.12
CA ALA A 66 -2.13 8.27 -6.47
C ALA A 66 -3.18 9.39 -6.47
N ASP A 67 -4.21 9.28 -5.64
CA ASP A 67 -5.22 10.35 -5.47
C ASP A 67 -4.59 11.67 -4.95
N SER A 68 -3.66 11.59 -4.00
CA SER A 68 -2.92 12.78 -3.56
C SER A 68 -2.02 13.34 -4.64
N MET A 69 -1.33 12.48 -5.39
CA MET A 69 -0.41 12.85 -6.46
C MET A 69 -1.13 13.55 -7.62
N ASP A 70 -2.33 13.09 -8.00
CA ASP A 70 -3.12 13.72 -9.05
C ASP A 70 -3.60 15.14 -8.68
N LYS A 71 -3.60 15.47 -7.39
CA LYS A 71 -3.95 16.81 -6.88
C LYS A 71 -2.76 17.76 -6.79
N ASN A 72 -1.55 17.32 -7.10
CA ASN A 72 -0.40 18.21 -7.18
C ASN A 72 -0.46 19.07 -8.44
N GLU A 73 0.17 20.24 -8.37
CA GLU A 73 0.46 21.03 -9.56
C GLU A 73 1.44 20.29 -10.47
N PRO A 74 1.22 20.26 -11.79
CA PRO A 74 2.12 19.62 -12.74
C PRO A 74 3.45 20.37 -12.85
N ASN A 75 4.53 19.63 -13.06
CA ASN A 75 5.84 20.20 -13.38
C ASN A 75 5.91 20.72 -14.83
N GLU A 76 7.06 21.23 -15.26
CA GLU A 76 7.29 21.77 -16.61
C GLU A 76 7.00 20.76 -17.74
N LYS A 77 7.02 19.45 -17.45
CA LYS A 77 6.71 18.36 -18.38
C LYS A 77 5.27 17.86 -18.28
N GLY A 78 4.45 18.45 -17.41
CA GLY A 78 3.07 18.03 -17.15
C GLY A 78 2.93 16.90 -16.12
N GLU A 79 4.02 16.47 -15.47
CA GLU A 79 4.01 15.36 -14.51
C GLU A 79 3.64 15.88 -13.13
N LYS A 80 2.72 15.19 -12.44
CA LYS A 80 2.29 15.57 -11.08
C LYS A 80 3.00 14.78 -9.98
N ALA A 81 3.53 13.60 -10.32
CA ALA A 81 4.29 12.71 -9.44
C ALA A 81 4.91 11.56 -10.24
N LEU A 82 5.68 10.72 -9.54
CA LEU A 82 6.18 9.43 -10.00
C LEU A 82 5.52 8.30 -9.19
N LEU A 83 5.13 7.23 -9.86
CA LEU A 83 4.67 5.97 -9.26
C LEU A 83 5.73 4.88 -9.40
#